data_AF-A0A7V9Z110-F1
#
_entry.id   AF-A0A7V9Z110-F1
#
_cell.length_a   1.000
_cell.length_b   1.000
_cell.length_c   1.000
_cell.angle_alpha   90.00
_cell.angle_beta   90.00
_cell.angle_gamma   90.00
#
_symmetry.space_group_name_H-M   'P 1'
#
loop_
_entity.id
_entity.type
_entity.pdbx_description
1 polymer ?
#
loop_
_entity_poly.entity_id
_entity_poly.type
_entity_poly.pdbx_seq_one_letter_code
_entity_poly.pdbx_strand_id
1 'polypeptide(L)'
;MKRQKKLLVGGLAFALLFGQGIGLAEAKGKESKPKNEKKQIIVDKNKNGIADSWEAKYKLGSGKDVAKKDNDKDGLNNLIEYQLNFNPLSADTDKDKVKDGNEDYDKDKLTNLQELQAKLNPALSDSDKDKVLDSMEDNDGDKLATIEEFIVQSSPVISDSDKDGIKDGQEDKDLDFITNEKEFDLHLNPNVSDSDKDGIVDGDEDLDSDGLTNEVELELGQNPLNKDSDNDGVRDGSEDKNKDGVQDLNQLRELKIEIKTLKGKKTQIQYEFKDGAFEAKIKDETGTLLGKNIHELVQELALLPNEKQSEMIARIQEVLGIDDFVKIEVKAKFFNGTKIKIEIENEVKEPAKPKKPKQEEPKDEEHEHEDGKQEEKEQQHEDEQQEEHEE
;
A
#
# COMPACT_ATOMS: atom_id res chain seq x y z
N MET A 1 -9.85 39.17 -5.60
CA MET A 1 -8.91 38.81 -6.70
C MET A 1 -7.69 38.12 -6.10
N LYS A 2 -7.61 36.78 -6.22
CA LYS A 2 -6.38 35.97 -6.16
C LYS A 2 -6.81 34.54 -6.53
N ARG A 3 -6.55 34.15 -7.78
CA ARG A 3 -6.71 32.76 -8.25
C ARG A 3 -5.33 32.11 -8.16
N GLN A 4 -5.19 31.12 -7.29
CA GLN A 4 -4.08 30.16 -7.36
C GLN A 4 -4.42 29.18 -8.49
N LYS A 5 -3.46 28.98 -9.41
CA LYS A 5 -3.53 27.92 -10.42
C LYS A 5 -3.05 26.64 -9.77
N LYS A 6 -3.92 25.63 -9.73
CA LYS A 6 -3.56 24.24 -9.42
C LYS A 6 -2.78 23.68 -10.60
N LEU A 7 -1.64 23.05 -10.34
CA LEU A 7 -0.94 22.19 -11.29
C LEU A 7 -1.74 20.89 -11.36
N LEU A 8 -2.16 20.52 -12.57
CA LEU A 8 -2.77 19.22 -12.86
C LEU A 8 -1.60 18.31 -13.26
N VAL A 9 -1.27 17.32 -12.46
CA VAL A 9 -0.43 16.19 -12.90
C VAL A 9 -1.37 15.29 -13.69
N GLY A 10 -1.23 15.30 -15.01
CA GLY A 10 -2.04 14.49 -15.90
C GLY A 10 -1.50 13.07 -15.91
N GLY A 11 -2.32 12.09 -15.51
CA GLY A 11 -2.07 10.68 -15.79
C GLY A 11 -1.97 10.47 -17.30
N LEU A 12 -0.91 9.77 -17.72
CA LEU A 12 -0.69 9.39 -19.10
C LEU A 12 -1.56 8.15 -19.40
N ALA A 13 -2.65 8.33 -20.12
CA ALA A 13 -3.40 7.21 -20.69
C ALA A 13 -2.63 6.62 -21.89
N PHE A 14 -2.30 5.34 -21.82
CA PHE A 14 -1.70 4.56 -22.91
C PHE A 14 -2.75 4.27 -24.00
N ALA A 15 -2.50 4.68 -25.25
CA ALA A 15 -3.34 4.31 -26.40
C ALA A 15 -2.47 3.80 -27.55
N LEU A 16 -2.47 2.48 -27.74
CA LEU A 16 -1.84 1.78 -28.87
C LEU A 16 -2.70 1.91 -30.14
N LEU A 17 -2.11 2.42 -31.22
CA LEU A 17 -2.68 2.33 -32.57
C LEU A 17 -1.67 1.70 -33.54
N PHE A 18 -1.96 0.47 -33.97
CA PHE A 18 -1.35 -0.16 -35.13
C PHE A 18 -2.04 0.30 -36.41
N GLY A 19 -1.27 0.68 -37.43
CA GLY A 19 -1.77 1.03 -38.76
C GLY A 19 -0.71 0.86 -39.85
N GLN A 20 -1.08 0.15 -40.91
CA GLN A 20 -0.24 -0.54 -41.88
C GLN A 20 0.53 0.34 -42.89
N GLY A 21 1.49 -0.31 -43.55
CA GLY A 21 2.47 0.26 -44.45
C GLY A 21 1.95 0.87 -45.75
N ILE A 22 2.81 1.71 -46.33
CA ILE A 22 2.79 2.09 -47.74
C ILE A 22 4.25 2.15 -48.20
N GLY A 23 4.59 1.33 -49.20
CA GLY A 23 5.88 1.40 -49.90
C GLY A 23 5.91 2.55 -50.89
N LEU A 24 7.08 3.16 -51.07
CA LEU A 24 7.34 4.09 -52.17
C LEU A 24 8.73 3.84 -52.81
N ALA A 25 8.63 3.33 -54.04
CA ALA A 25 9.45 3.53 -55.24
C ALA A 25 10.93 3.98 -55.14
N GLU A 26 11.78 3.14 -55.75
CA GLU A 26 13.13 3.45 -56.23
C GLU A 26 13.14 4.63 -57.22
N ALA A 27 13.91 5.67 -56.90
CA ALA A 27 14.35 6.67 -57.86
C ALA A 27 15.86 6.51 -58.10
N LYS A 28 16.22 6.03 -59.30
CA LYS A 28 17.60 5.98 -59.81
C LYS A 28 18.14 7.40 -60.01
N GLY A 29 18.86 7.92 -59.01
CA GLY A 29 19.67 9.13 -59.08
C GLY A 29 21.12 8.81 -59.50
N LYS A 30 21.62 9.52 -60.52
CA LYS A 30 22.95 9.38 -61.11
C LYS A 30 24.08 9.45 -60.07
N GLU A 31 24.99 8.48 -60.13
CA GLU A 31 26.27 8.48 -59.41
C GLU A 31 27.09 9.73 -59.72
N SER A 32 27.20 10.63 -58.75
CA SER A 32 28.27 11.62 -58.69
C SER A 32 29.42 11.05 -57.86
N LYS A 33 30.59 10.91 -58.48
CA LYS A 33 31.86 10.49 -57.86
C LYS A 33 32.09 11.14 -56.48
N PRO A 34 32.67 10.42 -55.51
CA PRO A 34 32.88 10.98 -54.18
C PRO A 34 33.91 12.10 -54.28
N LYS A 35 33.50 13.30 -53.84
CA LYS A 35 34.43 14.38 -53.53
C LYS A 35 35.24 13.93 -52.32
N ASN A 36 36.53 14.24 -52.39
CA ASN A 36 37.56 13.94 -51.42
C ASN A 36 37.17 14.40 -50.00
N GLU A 37 36.53 13.53 -49.23
CA GLU A 37 36.27 13.75 -47.80
C GLU A 37 37.62 13.65 -47.08
N LYS A 38 38.17 14.81 -46.70
CA LYS A 38 39.27 14.86 -45.75
C LYS A 38 38.77 14.21 -44.46
N LYS A 39 39.21 12.98 -44.18
CA LYS A 39 39.01 12.29 -42.90
C LYS A 39 39.48 13.25 -41.80
N GLN A 40 38.55 13.94 -41.13
CA GLN A 40 38.87 14.80 -40.00
C GLN A 40 39.48 13.89 -38.94
N ILE A 41 40.77 14.06 -38.67
CA ILE A 41 41.43 13.38 -37.57
C ILE A 41 40.89 14.03 -36.31
N ILE A 42 40.01 13.32 -35.61
CA ILE A 42 39.58 13.71 -34.26
C ILE A 42 40.79 13.47 -33.36
N VAL A 43 41.37 14.57 -32.89
CA VAL A 43 42.51 14.53 -31.97
C VAL A 43 41.95 14.60 -30.55
N ASP A 44 42.22 13.55 -29.77
CA ASP A 44 42.01 13.50 -28.33
C ASP A 44 43.37 13.13 -27.71
N LYS A 45 44.12 14.15 -27.25
CA LYS A 45 45.47 13.94 -26.72
C LYS A 45 45.46 13.35 -25.32
N ASN A 46 44.48 13.71 -24.51
CA ASN A 46 44.42 13.29 -23.11
C ASN A 46 43.70 11.94 -22.94
N LYS A 47 43.09 11.42 -24.01
CA LYS A 47 42.36 10.15 -24.10
C LYS A 47 41.19 10.10 -23.12
N ASN A 48 40.50 11.23 -22.95
CA ASN A 48 39.33 11.32 -22.07
C ASN A 48 38.01 11.07 -22.82
N GLY A 49 38.06 10.83 -24.13
CA GLY A 49 36.88 10.56 -24.96
C GLY A 49 36.30 11.81 -25.64
N ILE A 50 36.83 13.00 -25.36
CA ILE A 50 36.39 14.26 -25.95
C ILE A 50 37.46 14.77 -26.91
N ALA A 51 37.03 15.28 -28.06
CA ALA A 51 37.95 15.90 -29.01
C ALA A 51 38.57 17.19 -28.42
N ASP A 52 39.89 17.33 -28.53
CA ASP A 52 40.65 18.53 -28.12
C ASP A 52 40.01 19.82 -28.71
N SER A 53 39.48 19.74 -29.94
CA SER A 53 38.84 20.87 -30.62
C SER A 53 37.51 21.30 -29.96
N TRP A 54 36.77 20.34 -29.40
CA TRP A 54 35.52 20.60 -28.70
C TRP A 54 35.79 21.17 -27.31
N GLU A 55 36.76 20.61 -26.58
CA GLU A 55 37.23 21.17 -25.30
C GLU A 55 37.71 22.63 -25.47
N ALA A 56 38.43 22.91 -26.57
CA ALA A 56 38.90 24.25 -26.90
C ALA A 56 37.76 25.21 -27.29
N LYS A 57 36.74 24.73 -28.00
CA LYS A 57 35.55 25.52 -28.38
C LYS A 57 34.86 26.09 -27.13
N TYR A 58 34.68 25.27 -26.10
CA TYR A 58 33.99 25.63 -24.86
C TYR A 58 34.95 26.05 -23.73
N LYS A 59 36.26 26.12 -23.99
CA LYS A 59 37.29 26.56 -23.03
C LYS A 59 37.29 25.75 -21.72
N LEU A 60 37.08 24.44 -21.80
CA LEU A 60 36.92 23.56 -20.64
C LEU A 60 38.26 23.13 -19.99
N GLY A 61 39.37 23.34 -20.69
CA GLY A 61 40.70 22.86 -20.31
C GLY A 61 41.15 21.70 -21.17
N SER A 62 42.19 20.97 -20.74
CA SER A 62 42.76 19.83 -21.51
C SER A 62 43.14 18.65 -20.62
N GLY A 63 42.66 18.64 -19.38
CA GLY A 63 42.94 17.59 -18.40
C GLY A 63 42.02 16.39 -18.57
N LYS A 64 42.44 15.21 -18.11
CA LYS A 64 41.63 13.98 -18.17
C LYS A 64 40.30 14.11 -17.42
N ASP A 65 40.24 14.94 -16.38
CA ASP A 65 39.05 15.14 -15.58
C ASP A 65 38.02 16.07 -16.25
N VAL A 66 38.35 16.71 -17.38
CA VAL A 66 37.40 17.57 -18.12
C VAL A 66 36.13 16.78 -18.46
N ALA A 67 36.28 15.56 -18.98
CA ALA A 67 35.18 14.68 -19.34
C ALA A 67 34.18 14.38 -18.22
N LYS A 68 34.62 14.41 -16.96
CA LYS A 68 33.79 14.05 -15.80
C LYS A 68 33.11 15.24 -15.14
N LYS A 69 33.40 16.47 -15.58
CA LYS A 69 32.79 17.67 -15.02
C LYS A 69 31.43 17.88 -15.66
N ASP A 70 30.49 18.31 -14.83
CA ASP A 70 29.21 18.89 -15.22
C ASP A 70 29.35 20.40 -15.00
N ASN A 71 29.44 21.13 -16.11
CA ASN A 71 29.89 22.51 -16.11
C ASN A 71 28.74 23.52 -15.90
N ASP A 72 27.52 23.18 -16.30
CA ASP A 72 26.32 24.01 -16.17
C ASP A 72 25.28 23.46 -15.17
N LYS A 73 25.55 22.30 -14.58
CA LYS A 73 24.82 21.68 -13.48
C LYS A 73 23.41 21.27 -13.87
N ASP A 74 23.32 20.65 -15.03
CA ASP A 74 22.08 20.11 -15.57
C ASP A 74 21.93 18.60 -15.32
N GLY A 75 23.02 17.94 -14.89
CA GLY A 75 23.07 16.51 -14.61
C GLY A 75 23.92 15.71 -15.60
N LEU A 76 24.31 16.30 -16.74
CA LEU A 76 25.17 15.66 -17.73
C LEU A 76 26.63 16.08 -17.53
N ASN A 77 27.54 15.13 -17.67
CA ASN A 77 28.96 15.46 -17.73
C ASN A 77 29.37 15.81 -19.17
N ASN A 78 30.48 16.53 -19.29
CA ASN A 78 31.01 16.99 -20.58
C ASN A 78 31.20 15.85 -21.62
N LEU A 79 31.42 14.61 -21.19
CA LEU A 79 31.54 13.47 -22.12
C LEU A 79 30.19 13.12 -22.73
N ILE A 80 29.14 13.04 -21.91
CA ILE A 80 27.78 12.78 -22.39
C ILE A 80 27.31 13.94 -23.28
N GLU A 81 27.54 15.18 -22.86
CA GLU A 81 27.18 16.34 -23.68
C GLU A 81 27.93 16.38 -25.02
N TYR A 82 29.19 15.94 -25.05
CA TYR A 82 29.93 15.78 -26.30
C TYR A 82 29.31 14.70 -27.21
N GLN A 83 28.82 13.60 -26.64
CA GLN A 83 28.20 12.49 -27.37
C GLN A 83 26.82 12.85 -27.93
N LEU A 84 26.01 13.58 -27.14
CA LEU A 84 24.66 14.03 -27.51
C LEU A 84 24.64 15.38 -28.25
N ASN A 85 25.82 16.00 -28.43
CA ASN A 85 26.00 17.29 -29.10
C ASN A 85 25.28 18.46 -28.39
N PHE A 86 25.23 18.40 -27.06
CA PHE A 86 24.80 19.49 -26.19
C PHE A 86 25.91 20.53 -25.95
N ASN A 87 25.54 21.65 -25.32
CA ASN A 87 26.44 22.74 -24.98
C ASN A 87 26.80 22.69 -23.48
N PRO A 88 28.06 22.35 -23.13
CA PRO A 88 28.55 22.17 -21.75
C PRO A 88 28.56 23.41 -20.86
N LEU A 89 27.99 24.51 -21.32
CA LEU A 89 27.92 25.77 -20.59
C LEU A 89 26.48 26.30 -20.56
N SER A 90 25.51 25.51 -20.98
CA SER A 90 24.11 25.89 -21.12
C SER A 90 23.24 24.70 -20.75
N ALA A 91 22.75 24.70 -19.51
CA ALA A 91 21.90 23.64 -18.96
C ALA A 91 20.59 23.36 -19.73
N ASP A 92 20.31 24.12 -20.78
CA ASP A 92 19.19 24.06 -21.70
C ASP A 92 19.75 24.59 -23.03
N THR A 93 20.21 23.68 -23.89
CA THR A 93 20.96 23.99 -25.12
C THR A 93 20.06 24.62 -26.17
N ASP A 94 18.83 24.13 -26.29
CA ASP A 94 17.90 24.52 -27.35
C ASP A 94 16.90 25.62 -26.94
N LYS A 95 16.82 25.91 -25.63
CA LYS A 95 16.02 26.95 -24.97
C LYS A 95 14.53 26.64 -24.95
N ASP A 96 14.16 25.37 -24.92
CA ASP A 96 12.77 24.94 -24.81
C ASP A 96 12.23 24.93 -23.36
N LYS A 97 13.11 25.20 -22.38
CA LYS A 97 12.90 25.23 -20.92
C LYS A 97 12.96 23.87 -20.22
N VAL A 98 13.29 22.81 -20.93
CA VAL A 98 13.75 21.54 -20.39
C VAL A 98 15.27 21.62 -20.29
N LYS A 99 15.84 21.03 -19.25
CA LYS A 99 17.30 20.95 -19.17
C LYS A 99 17.80 19.79 -20.00
N ASP A 100 19.00 19.84 -20.59
CA ASP A 100 19.49 18.76 -21.46
C ASP A 100 19.50 17.42 -20.71
N GLY A 101 19.92 17.39 -19.44
CA GLY A 101 19.80 16.19 -18.59
C GLY A 101 18.37 15.65 -18.39
N ASN A 102 17.35 16.49 -18.50
CA ASN A 102 15.93 16.12 -18.38
C ASN A 102 15.24 15.93 -19.75
N GLU A 103 15.96 16.08 -20.86
CA GLU A 103 15.45 15.75 -22.18
C GLU A 103 15.44 14.22 -22.39
N ASP A 104 14.56 13.76 -23.26
CA ASP A 104 14.50 12.38 -23.77
C ASP A 104 15.06 12.41 -25.20
N TYR A 105 16.37 12.20 -25.33
CA TYR A 105 17.10 12.46 -26.57
C TYR A 105 16.73 11.45 -27.68
N ASP A 106 16.52 10.18 -27.33
CA ASP A 106 16.23 9.10 -28.26
C ASP A 106 14.75 8.71 -28.36
N LYS A 107 13.91 9.27 -27.48
CA LYS A 107 12.44 9.17 -27.47
C LYS A 107 11.91 7.84 -26.99
N ASP A 108 12.62 7.21 -26.07
CA ASP A 108 12.24 5.95 -25.45
C ASP A 108 11.38 6.12 -24.18
N LYS A 109 11.19 7.38 -23.71
CA LYS A 109 10.48 7.86 -22.52
C LYS A 109 11.31 8.00 -21.24
N LEU A 110 12.57 7.62 -21.23
CA LEU A 110 13.50 7.97 -20.16
C LEU A 110 14.16 9.32 -20.48
N THR A 111 14.47 10.08 -19.44
CA THR A 111 15.35 11.24 -19.60
C THR A 111 16.80 10.80 -19.67
N ASN A 112 17.65 11.60 -20.32
CA ASN A 112 19.09 11.36 -20.39
C ASN A 112 19.70 11.08 -19.00
N LEU A 113 19.25 11.80 -17.97
CA LEU A 113 19.71 11.60 -16.59
C LEU A 113 19.23 10.26 -16.00
N GLN A 114 17.99 9.85 -16.28
CA GLN A 114 17.44 8.57 -15.84
C GLN A 114 18.19 7.40 -16.48
N GLU A 115 18.49 7.48 -17.77
CA GLU A 115 19.28 6.45 -18.44
C GLU A 115 20.68 6.31 -17.83
N LEU A 116 21.34 7.43 -17.51
CA LEU A 116 22.63 7.39 -16.80
C LEU A 116 22.51 6.76 -15.40
N GLN A 117 21.40 6.98 -14.69
CA GLN A 117 21.12 6.35 -13.40
C GLN A 117 20.91 4.83 -13.54
N ALA A 118 20.24 4.41 -14.61
CA ALA A 118 20.02 3.01 -14.98
C ALA A 118 21.25 2.34 -15.64
N LYS A 119 22.34 3.09 -15.87
CA LYS A 119 23.56 2.66 -16.60
C LYS A 119 23.32 2.30 -18.08
N LEU A 120 22.32 2.93 -18.66
CA LEU A 120 21.92 2.87 -20.07
C LEU A 120 22.61 3.97 -20.88
N ASN A 121 22.40 3.98 -22.18
CA ASN A 121 23.04 4.90 -23.12
C ASN A 121 22.03 5.91 -23.72
N PRO A 122 22.07 7.19 -23.30
CA PRO A 122 21.16 8.27 -23.75
C PRO A 122 21.01 8.55 -25.24
N ALA A 123 21.80 7.89 -26.08
CA ALA A 123 21.74 8.05 -27.52
C ALA A 123 20.97 6.92 -28.22
N LEU A 124 20.54 5.89 -27.50
CA LEU A 124 20.00 4.64 -28.04
C LEU A 124 18.80 4.19 -27.22
N SER A 125 17.63 4.20 -27.85
CA SER A 125 16.37 3.76 -27.22
C SER A 125 16.32 2.27 -26.82
N ASP A 126 17.40 1.54 -27.13
CA ASP A 126 17.61 0.11 -26.95
C ASP A 126 19.14 -0.07 -26.91
N SER A 127 19.68 0.07 -25.71
CA SER A 127 21.11 0.13 -25.39
C SER A 127 21.81 -1.19 -25.70
N ASP A 128 21.15 -2.31 -25.41
CA ASP A 128 21.72 -3.66 -25.51
C ASP A 128 21.39 -4.38 -26.84
N LYS A 129 20.40 -3.86 -27.57
CA LYS A 129 19.93 -4.29 -28.90
C LYS A 129 19.16 -5.60 -28.89
N ASP A 130 18.47 -5.90 -27.81
CA ASP A 130 17.61 -7.07 -27.68
C ASP A 130 16.19 -6.87 -28.25
N LYS A 131 15.85 -5.63 -28.64
CA LYS A 131 14.56 -5.13 -29.17
C LYS A 131 13.49 -4.81 -28.12
N VAL A 132 13.84 -4.79 -26.85
CA VAL A 132 13.09 -4.13 -25.79
C VAL A 132 13.60 -2.69 -25.71
N LEU A 133 12.71 -1.74 -25.42
CA LEU A 133 13.17 -0.37 -25.18
C LEU A 133 13.78 -0.30 -23.78
N ASP A 134 14.79 0.54 -23.61
CA ASP A 134 15.46 0.79 -22.31
C ASP A 134 14.43 1.10 -21.20
N SER A 135 13.44 1.95 -21.48
CA SER A 135 12.32 2.23 -20.57
C SER A 135 11.47 1.03 -20.15
N MET A 136 11.44 -0.05 -20.94
CA MET A 136 10.64 -1.25 -20.73
C MET A 136 11.45 -2.43 -20.19
N GLU A 137 12.76 -2.28 -19.99
CA GLU A 137 13.63 -3.32 -19.45
C GLU A 137 13.47 -3.45 -17.93
N ASP A 138 13.41 -4.69 -17.43
CA ASP A 138 13.55 -5.03 -16.01
C ASP A 138 15.03 -5.32 -15.73
N ASN A 139 15.77 -4.26 -15.40
CA ASN A 139 17.24 -4.27 -15.39
C ASN A 139 17.85 -5.03 -14.19
N ASP A 140 17.10 -5.24 -13.11
CA ASP A 140 17.57 -5.95 -11.91
C ASP A 140 16.74 -7.19 -11.54
N GLY A 141 15.70 -7.51 -12.32
CA GLY A 141 14.94 -8.75 -12.20
C GLY A 141 13.98 -8.74 -11.03
N ASP A 142 13.43 -7.59 -10.70
CA ASP A 142 12.47 -7.38 -9.62
C ASP A 142 11.01 -7.28 -10.10
N LYS A 143 10.85 -7.26 -11.44
CA LYS A 143 9.62 -7.20 -12.23
C LYS A 143 9.01 -5.80 -12.41
N LEU A 144 9.71 -4.74 -12.04
CA LEU A 144 9.39 -3.40 -12.51
C LEU A 144 10.24 -3.06 -13.72
N ALA A 145 9.63 -2.50 -14.75
CA ALA A 145 10.36 -1.90 -15.85
C ALA A 145 11.16 -0.67 -15.35
N THR A 146 12.21 -0.31 -16.06
CA THR A 146 13.09 0.81 -15.69
C THR A 146 12.32 2.13 -15.54
N ILE A 147 11.27 2.35 -16.33
CA ILE A 147 10.43 3.55 -16.16
C ILE A 147 9.53 3.46 -14.92
N GLU A 148 9.08 2.28 -14.55
CA GLU A 148 8.23 2.01 -13.39
C GLU A 148 9.02 2.22 -12.09
N GLU A 149 10.28 1.80 -12.07
CA GLU A 149 11.25 2.07 -11.01
C GLU A 149 11.32 3.57 -10.66
N PHE A 150 11.42 4.43 -11.68
CA PHE A 150 11.42 5.88 -11.45
C PHE A 150 10.07 6.43 -10.97
N ILE A 151 8.95 5.78 -11.32
CA ILE A 151 7.61 6.15 -10.83
C ILE A 151 7.47 5.80 -9.34
N VAL A 152 7.93 4.62 -8.92
CA VAL A 152 7.92 4.20 -7.51
C VAL A 152 9.18 4.65 -6.74
N GLN A 153 10.05 5.44 -7.36
CA GLN A 153 11.25 6.03 -6.73
C GLN A 153 12.22 4.98 -6.15
N SER A 154 12.25 3.80 -6.75
CA SER A 154 13.24 2.74 -6.51
C SER A 154 14.44 2.89 -7.46
N SER A 155 15.40 1.97 -7.31
CA SER A 155 16.66 1.96 -8.02
C SER A 155 16.61 0.94 -9.16
N PRO A 156 16.69 1.35 -10.44
CA PRO A 156 16.53 0.46 -11.61
C PRO A 156 17.67 -0.55 -11.84
N VAL A 157 18.56 -0.69 -10.87
CA VAL A 157 19.75 -1.56 -10.91
C VAL A 157 20.00 -2.27 -9.58
N ILE A 158 19.06 -2.17 -8.63
CA ILE A 158 19.11 -2.79 -7.30
C ILE A 158 17.69 -3.23 -6.95
N SER A 159 17.40 -4.52 -7.09
CA SER A 159 16.06 -5.11 -6.94
C SER A 159 15.39 -4.97 -5.57
N ASP A 160 16.06 -4.36 -4.60
CA ASP A 160 15.66 -4.16 -3.20
C ASP A 160 16.41 -2.92 -2.73
N SER A 161 15.81 -1.77 -3.04
CA SER A 161 16.41 -0.45 -2.95
C SER A 161 16.72 -0.07 -1.51
N ASP A 162 15.82 -0.38 -0.59
CA ASP A 162 15.90 0.03 0.81
C ASP A 162 16.52 -1.05 1.72
N LYS A 163 16.65 -2.28 1.21
CA LYS A 163 17.29 -3.44 1.85
C LYS A 163 16.52 -3.97 3.04
N ASP A 164 15.19 -3.88 3.01
CA ASP A 164 14.33 -4.48 4.01
C ASP A 164 14.06 -5.98 3.77
N GLY A 165 14.41 -6.47 2.57
CA GLY A 165 14.27 -7.87 2.14
C GLY A 165 13.05 -8.15 1.27
N ILE A 166 12.24 -7.14 0.96
CA ILE A 166 11.18 -7.14 -0.05
C ILE A 166 11.76 -6.51 -1.31
N LYS A 167 11.43 -7.06 -2.49
CA LYS A 167 11.86 -6.45 -3.75
C LYS A 167 10.99 -5.25 -4.10
N ASP A 168 11.50 -4.26 -4.81
CA ASP A 168 10.78 -3.00 -5.06
C ASP A 168 9.44 -3.25 -5.78
N GLY A 169 9.39 -4.15 -6.77
CA GLY A 169 8.15 -4.61 -7.40
C GLY A 169 7.15 -5.34 -6.48
N GLN A 170 7.63 -5.91 -5.38
CA GLN A 170 6.82 -6.62 -4.38
C GLN A 170 6.45 -5.75 -3.18
N GLU A 171 6.93 -4.51 -3.12
CA GLU A 171 6.50 -3.55 -2.11
C GLU A 171 5.05 -3.12 -2.35
N ASP A 172 4.33 -2.81 -1.27
CA ASP A 172 3.04 -2.11 -1.28
C ASP A 172 3.32 -0.71 -0.75
N LYS A 173 3.60 0.21 -1.68
CA LYS A 173 4.22 1.50 -1.33
C LYS A 173 3.25 2.45 -0.62
N ASP A 174 1.98 2.41 -0.98
CA ASP A 174 0.95 3.30 -0.43
C ASP A 174 0.01 2.61 0.58
N LEU A 175 0.26 1.33 0.86
CA LEU A 175 -0.35 0.51 1.90
C LEU A 175 -1.83 0.23 1.62
N ASP A 176 -2.15 -0.08 0.37
CA ASP A 176 -3.50 -0.33 -0.12
C ASP A 176 -3.82 -1.81 -0.37
N PHE A 177 -2.88 -2.70 -0.01
CA PHE A 177 -2.93 -4.15 -0.15
C PHE A 177 -2.61 -4.72 -1.55
N ILE A 178 -2.18 -3.88 -2.50
CA ILE A 178 -1.66 -4.32 -3.79
C ILE A 178 -0.17 -3.98 -3.87
N THR A 179 0.64 -4.89 -4.43
CA THR A 179 2.07 -4.62 -4.64
C THR A 179 2.27 -3.77 -5.89
N ASN A 180 3.32 -2.95 -5.93
CA ASN A 180 3.68 -2.07 -7.05
C ASN A 180 3.60 -2.76 -8.42
N GLU A 181 4.17 -3.98 -8.57
CA GLU A 181 4.10 -4.79 -9.80
C GLU A 181 2.64 -5.00 -10.26
N LYS A 182 1.78 -5.35 -9.32
CA LYS A 182 0.37 -5.67 -9.59
C LYS A 182 -0.45 -4.42 -9.88
N GLU A 183 -0.12 -3.29 -9.27
CA GLU A 183 -0.77 -2.03 -9.59
C GLU A 183 -0.52 -1.60 -11.03
N PHE A 184 0.71 -1.74 -11.54
CA PHE A 184 1.00 -1.48 -12.95
C PHE A 184 0.24 -2.44 -13.88
N ASP A 185 0.18 -3.73 -13.56
CA ASP A 185 -0.61 -4.72 -14.31
C ASP A 185 -2.12 -4.34 -14.38
N LEU A 186 -2.65 -3.78 -13.29
CA LEU A 186 -4.04 -3.36 -13.14
C LEU A 186 -4.32 -1.94 -13.64
N HIS A 187 -3.30 -1.21 -14.12
CA HIS A 187 -3.39 0.20 -14.52
C HIS A 187 -3.79 1.14 -13.38
N LEU A 188 -3.42 0.78 -12.15
CA LEU A 188 -3.54 1.58 -10.94
C LEU A 188 -2.28 2.42 -10.73
N ASN A 189 -2.24 3.23 -9.68
CA ASN A 189 -1.15 4.15 -9.39
C ASN A 189 -0.47 3.82 -8.04
N PRO A 190 0.75 3.25 -8.07
CA PRO A 190 1.50 2.77 -6.88
C PRO A 190 2.02 3.85 -5.94
N ASN A 191 1.53 5.08 -6.07
CA ASN A 191 1.84 6.16 -5.16
C ASN A 191 0.56 6.77 -4.54
N VAL A 192 -0.61 6.19 -4.83
CA VAL A 192 -1.91 6.69 -4.40
C VAL A 192 -2.84 5.51 -4.15
N SER A 193 -3.06 5.22 -2.86
CA SER A 193 -3.87 4.09 -2.37
C SER A 193 -5.33 4.04 -2.83
N ASP A 194 -5.79 5.04 -3.57
CA ASP A 194 -7.15 5.22 -4.08
C ASP A 194 -6.97 6.00 -5.40
N SER A 195 -6.67 5.24 -6.45
CA SER A 195 -6.24 5.73 -7.76
C SER A 195 -7.30 6.61 -8.41
N ASP A 196 -8.57 6.24 -8.29
CA ASP A 196 -9.70 6.89 -8.94
C ASP A 196 -10.41 7.94 -8.07
N LYS A 197 -10.14 7.91 -6.75
CA LYS A 197 -10.62 8.84 -5.71
C LYS A 197 -12.09 8.70 -5.39
N ASP A 198 -12.63 7.49 -5.47
CA ASP A 198 -14.01 7.19 -5.08
C ASP A 198 -14.18 6.97 -3.56
N GLY A 199 -13.06 6.81 -2.83
CA GLY A 199 -13.01 6.61 -1.37
C GLY A 199 -12.87 5.16 -0.92
N ILE A 200 -12.73 4.22 -1.85
CA ILE A 200 -12.31 2.83 -1.63
C ILE A 200 -10.83 2.75 -2.00
N VAL A 201 -10.05 1.96 -1.25
CA VAL A 201 -8.62 1.76 -1.58
C VAL A 201 -8.49 0.70 -2.66
N ASP A 202 -7.49 0.76 -3.53
CA ASP A 202 -7.48 -0.07 -4.75
C ASP A 202 -7.53 -1.57 -4.44
N GLY A 203 -6.89 -2.04 -3.36
CA GLY A 203 -6.99 -3.44 -2.92
C GLY A 203 -8.39 -3.90 -2.45
N ASP A 204 -9.22 -2.98 -1.94
CA ASP A 204 -10.60 -3.24 -1.53
C ASP A 204 -11.62 -2.98 -2.66
N GLU A 205 -11.20 -2.48 -3.83
CA GLU A 205 -12.07 -2.33 -5.01
C GLU A 205 -12.40 -3.66 -5.69
N ASP A 206 -13.42 -3.66 -6.55
CA ASP A 206 -13.90 -4.80 -7.35
C ASP A 206 -13.93 -4.35 -8.82
N LEU A 207 -12.76 -4.34 -9.46
CA LEU A 207 -12.53 -3.70 -10.77
C LEU A 207 -13.42 -4.28 -11.87
N ASP A 208 -13.66 -5.58 -11.84
CA ASP A 208 -14.50 -6.23 -12.82
C ASP A 208 -15.96 -6.38 -12.38
N SER A 209 -16.31 -6.11 -11.12
CA SER A 209 -17.66 -6.19 -10.54
C SER A 209 -18.24 -7.61 -10.52
N ASP A 210 -17.49 -8.58 -10.01
CA ASP A 210 -17.93 -9.96 -9.83
C ASP A 210 -18.27 -10.31 -8.37
N GLY A 211 -17.86 -9.46 -7.42
CA GLY A 211 -18.10 -9.58 -5.99
C GLY A 211 -16.88 -9.92 -5.14
N LEU A 212 -15.70 -10.14 -5.71
CA LEU A 212 -14.43 -10.23 -4.98
C LEU A 212 -13.70 -8.89 -5.02
N THR A 213 -12.84 -8.63 -4.03
CA THR A 213 -11.95 -7.47 -4.12
C THR A 213 -10.66 -7.82 -4.87
N ASN A 214 -10.01 -6.82 -5.46
CA ASN A 214 -8.75 -6.97 -6.18
C ASN A 214 -7.68 -7.70 -5.33
N GLU A 215 -7.52 -7.33 -4.05
CA GLU A 215 -6.61 -8.00 -3.11
C GLU A 215 -6.89 -9.52 -3.02
N VAL A 216 -8.17 -9.88 -2.91
CA VAL A 216 -8.61 -11.26 -2.74
C VAL A 216 -8.41 -12.06 -4.01
N GLU A 217 -8.74 -11.48 -5.16
CA GLU A 217 -8.52 -12.13 -6.45
C GLU A 217 -7.04 -12.41 -6.69
N LEU A 218 -6.17 -11.43 -6.41
CA LEU A 218 -4.72 -11.61 -6.49
C LEU A 218 -4.22 -12.72 -5.55
N GLU A 219 -4.73 -12.79 -4.32
CA GLU A 219 -4.39 -13.84 -3.35
C GLU A 219 -4.87 -15.24 -3.80
N LEU A 220 -5.98 -15.31 -4.53
CA LEU A 220 -6.53 -16.54 -5.11
C LEU A 220 -5.94 -16.92 -6.47
N GLY A 221 -5.08 -16.08 -7.05
CA GLY A 221 -4.53 -16.25 -8.39
C GLY A 221 -5.56 -16.07 -9.52
N GLN A 222 -6.59 -15.27 -9.24
CA GLN A 222 -7.63 -14.83 -10.18
C GLN A 222 -7.22 -13.50 -10.81
N ASN A 223 -7.93 -13.08 -11.86
CA ASN A 223 -7.64 -11.87 -12.61
C ASN A 223 -8.66 -10.78 -12.27
N PRO A 224 -8.28 -9.72 -11.54
CA PRO A 224 -9.19 -8.62 -11.15
C PRO A 224 -9.85 -7.86 -12.29
N LEU A 225 -9.43 -8.10 -13.54
CA LEU A 225 -10.01 -7.48 -14.73
C LEU A 225 -10.96 -8.43 -15.49
N ASN A 226 -11.24 -9.62 -14.96
CA ASN A 226 -12.03 -10.63 -15.65
C ASN A 226 -12.89 -11.49 -14.70
N LYS A 227 -14.19 -11.18 -14.70
CA LYS A 227 -15.23 -11.76 -13.82
C LYS A 227 -15.32 -13.30 -13.77
N ASP A 228 -14.67 -14.00 -14.68
CA ASP A 228 -14.67 -15.46 -14.87
C ASP A 228 -13.26 -15.85 -15.36
N SER A 229 -12.34 -15.95 -14.41
CA SER A 229 -10.90 -16.09 -14.65
C SER A 229 -10.56 -17.36 -15.40
N ASP A 230 -11.25 -18.47 -15.10
CA ASP A 230 -10.99 -19.77 -15.71
C ASP A 230 -11.87 -20.09 -16.93
N ASN A 231 -12.83 -19.20 -17.24
CA ASN A 231 -13.76 -19.28 -18.35
C ASN A 231 -14.68 -20.51 -18.31
N ASP A 232 -15.05 -20.98 -17.12
CA ASP A 232 -15.98 -22.11 -16.95
C ASP A 232 -17.46 -21.68 -17.02
N GLY A 233 -17.73 -20.37 -16.99
CA GLY A 233 -19.06 -19.76 -17.07
C GLY A 233 -19.69 -19.41 -15.72
N VAL A 234 -19.00 -19.66 -14.61
CA VAL A 234 -19.30 -19.15 -13.27
C VAL A 234 -18.42 -17.93 -13.01
N ARG A 235 -18.94 -16.93 -12.28
CA ARG A 235 -18.10 -15.81 -11.89
C ARG A 235 -17.23 -16.17 -10.70
N ASP A 236 -16.02 -15.64 -10.61
CA ASP A 236 -15.07 -15.99 -9.55
C ASP A 236 -15.71 -15.81 -8.16
N GLY A 237 -16.33 -14.66 -7.88
CA GLY A 237 -17.04 -14.43 -6.61
C GLY A 237 -18.23 -15.35 -6.37
N SER A 238 -18.82 -15.90 -7.42
CA SER A 238 -19.92 -16.87 -7.34
C SER A 238 -19.48 -18.33 -7.29
N GLU A 239 -18.18 -18.60 -7.40
CA GLU A 239 -17.64 -19.95 -7.25
C GLU A 239 -17.85 -20.47 -5.82
N ASP A 240 -17.70 -21.78 -5.66
CA ASP A 240 -17.54 -22.48 -4.39
C ASP A 240 -16.36 -23.44 -4.59
N LYS A 241 -15.17 -22.85 -4.66
CA LYS A 241 -13.96 -23.55 -5.14
C LYS A 241 -13.55 -24.67 -4.19
N ASN A 242 -13.78 -24.46 -2.90
CA ASN A 242 -13.46 -25.41 -1.84
C ASN A 242 -14.57 -26.48 -1.61
N LYS A 243 -15.76 -26.29 -2.21
CA LYS A 243 -16.94 -27.17 -2.13
C LYS A 243 -17.49 -27.33 -0.72
N ASP A 244 -17.45 -26.25 0.07
CA ASP A 244 -17.99 -26.21 1.41
C ASP A 244 -19.44 -25.70 1.47
N GLY A 245 -19.99 -25.30 0.31
CA GLY A 245 -21.36 -24.81 0.16
C GLY A 245 -21.53 -23.31 0.39
N VAL A 246 -20.44 -22.58 0.63
CA VAL A 246 -20.39 -21.11 0.69
C VAL A 246 -19.77 -20.59 -0.60
N GLN A 247 -20.35 -19.53 -1.15
CA GLN A 247 -19.74 -18.87 -2.32
C GLN A 247 -18.49 -18.11 -1.92
N ASP A 248 -17.48 -18.06 -2.78
CA ASP A 248 -16.19 -17.46 -2.51
C ASP A 248 -16.33 -16.00 -2.02
N LEU A 249 -17.25 -15.19 -2.59
CA LEU A 249 -17.49 -13.81 -2.14
C LEU A 249 -17.95 -13.71 -0.66
N ASN A 250 -18.63 -14.73 -0.15
CA ASN A 250 -19.15 -14.77 1.22
C ASN A 250 -18.15 -15.42 2.19
N GLN A 251 -17.00 -15.87 1.71
CA GLN A 251 -16.00 -16.50 2.55
C GLN A 251 -15.40 -15.50 3.55
N LEU A 252 -15.20 -15.95 4.78
CA LEU A 252 -14.49 -15.17 5.80
C LEU A 252 -13.00 -15.14 5.49
N ARG A 253 -12.46 -13.94 5.26
CA ARG A 253 -11.02 -13.70 5.14
C ARG A 253 -10.34 -13.61 6.48
N GLU A 254 -10.89 -12.82 7.39
CA GLU A 254 -10.37 -12.64 8.74
C GLU A 254 -11.53 -12.75 9.72
N LEU A 255 -11.30 -13.41 10.85
CA LEU A 255 -12.20 -13.40 11.99
C LEU A 255 -11.38 -13.34 13.27
N LYS A 256 -11.62 -12.31 14.07
CA LYS A 256 -11.07 -12.15 15.41
C LYS A 256 -12.20 -12.07 16.42
N ILE A 257 -12.20 -12.98 17.38
CA ILE A 257 -13.16 -13.00 18.48
C ILE A 257 -12.41 -12.93 19.81
N GLU A 258 -12.78 -11.97 20.66
CA GLU A 258 -12.30 -11.88 22.04
C GLU A 258 -13.47 -11.93 23.00
N ILE A 259 -13.43 -12.88 23.94
CA ILE A 259 -14.51 -13.10 24.91
C ILE A 259 -13.94 -13.08 26.31
N LYS A 260 -14.64 -12.40 27.21
CA LYS A 260 -14.39 -12.43 28.65
C LYS A 260 -15.64 -12.92 29.38
N THR A 261 -15.53 -14.04 30.06
CA THR A 261 -16.62 -14.65 30.83
C THR A 261 -16.89 -13.91 32.15
N LEU A 262 -18.04 -14.16 32.78
CA LEU A 262 -18.35 -13.67 34.13
C LEU A 262 -17.31 -14.10 35.17
N LYS A 263 -16.72 -15.29 34.99
CA LYS A 263 -15.66 -15.83 35.86
C LYS A 263 -14.27 -15.24 35.58
N GLY A 264 -14.19 -14.26 34.67
CA GLY A 264 -12.96 -13.56 34.31
C GLY A 264 -12.03 -14.34 33.37
N LYS A 265 -12.42 -15.55 32.95
CA LYS A 265 -11.67 -16.33 31.96
C LYS A 265 -11.80 -15.71 30.58
N LYS A 266 -10.72 -15.77 29.80
CA LYS A 266 -10.64 -15.21 28.45
C LYS A 266 -10.55 -16.30 27.38
N THR A 267 -11.13 -15.98 26.24
CA THR A 267 -11.04 -16.78 25.02
C THR A 267 -10.72 -15.84 23.87
N GLN A 268 -9.70 -16.18 23.09
CA GLN A 268 -9.31 -15.45 21.88
C GLN A 268 -9.24 -16.43 20.73
N ILE A 269 -9.94 -16.12 19.64
CA ILE A 269 -9.93 -16.86 18.39
C ILE A 269 -9.45 -15.88 17.32
N GLN A 270 -8.44 -16.29 16.56
CA GLN A 270 -8.01 -15.62 15.35
C GLN A 270 -8.07 -16.65 14.22
N TYR A 271 -8.74 -16.29 13.14
CA TYR A 271 -8.85 -17.05 11.92
C TYR A 271 -8.52 -16.12 10.77
N GLU A 272 -7.65 -16.55 9.87
CA GLU A 272 -7.17 -15.73 8.76
C GLU A 272 -6.91 -16.59 7.53
N PHE A 273 -7.29 -16.10 6.37
CA PHE A 273 -6.80 -16.57 5.08
C PHE A 273 -5.47 -15.89 4.81
N LYS A 274 -4.43 -16.68 4.57
CA LYS A 274 -3.09 -16.20 4.24
C LYS A 274 -2.36 -17.21 3.39
N ASP A 275 -1.65 -16.75 2.37
CA ASP A 275 -0.81 -17.60 1.51
C ASP A 275 -1.60 -18.76 0.88
N GLY A 276 -2.87 -18.50 0.52
CA GLY A 276 -3.77 -19.50 -0.07
C GLY A 276 -4.33 -20.54 0.91
N ALA A 277 -4.14 -20.35 2.22
CA ALA A 277 -4.60 -21.29 3.24
C ALA A 277 -5.27 -20.60 4.43
N PHE A 278 -6.24 -21.27 5.03
CA PHE A 278 -6.86 -20.80 6.27
C PHE A 278 -6.08 -21.29 7.50
N GLU A 279 -5.70 -20.35 8.36
CA GLU A 279 -5.07 -20.62 9.66
C GLU A 279 -6.02 -20.26 10.80
N ALA A 280 -5.97 -21.04 11.89
CA ALA A 280 -6.70 -20.74 13.12
C ALA A 280 -5.79 -20.80 14.35
N LYS A 281 -5.78 -19.74 15.16
CA LYS A 281 -5.05 -19.63 16.43
C LYS A 281 -6.06 -19.43 17.56
N ILE A 282 -6.00 -20.32 18.55
CA ILE A 282 -6.96 -20.33 19.67
C ILE A 282 -6.20 -20.23 20.99
N LYS A 283 -6.60 -19.28 21.84
CA LYS A 283 -6.19 -19.21 23.24
C LYS A 283 -7.45 -19.29 24.09
N ASP A 284 -7.63 -20.40 24.78
CA ASP A 284 -8.84 -20.65 25.56
C ASP A 284 -8.51 -20.98 27.02
N GLU A 285 -8.84 -20.06 27.94
CA GLU A 285 -8.71 -20.29 29.38
C GLU A 285 -9.92 -21.03 29.97
N THR A 286 -11.03 -21.11 29.21
CA THR A 286 -12.24 -21.82 29.64
C THR A 286 -12.01 -23.32 29.66
N GLY A 287 -11.24 -23.83 28.70
CA GLY A 287 -10.95 -25.25 28.49
C GLY A 287 -12.14 -25.98 27.85
N THR A 288 -13.10 -25.25 27.30
CA THR A 288 -14.33 -25.80 26.70
C THR A 288 -14.27 -25.85 25.18
N LEU A 289 -13.33 -25.15 24.55
CA LEU A 289 -13.22 -25.13 23.09
C LEU A 289 -12.49 -26.34 22.52
N LEU A 290 -13.09 -26.92 21.47
CA LEU A 290 -12.48 -27.93 20.60
C LEU A 290 -12.31 -27.33 19.20
N GLY A 291 -11.25 -27.73 18.48
CA GLY A 291 -10.94 -27.18 17.15
C GLY A 291 -12.06 -27.32 16.10
N LYS A 292 -12.88 -28.37 16.20
CA LYS A 292 -14.03 -28.60 15.31
C LYS A 292 -15.09 -27.48 15.39
N ASN A 293 -15.23 -26.84 16.55
CA ASN A 293 -16.23 -25.79 16.75
C ASN A 293 -15.87 -24.51 15.99
N ILE A 294 -14.58 -24.28 15.70
CA ILE A 294 -14.16 -23.07 14.96
C ILE A 294 -14.48 -23.19 13.48
N HIS A 295 -14.26 -24.36 12.88
CA HIS A 295 -14.61 -24.58 11.48
C HIS A 295 -16.13 -24.45 11.26
N GLU A 296 -16.93 -25.05 12.14
CA GLU A 296 -18.39 -24.91 12.14
C GLU A 296 -18.80 -23.44 12.32
N LEU A 297 -18.20 -22.72 13.27
CA LEU A 297 -18.48 -21.30 13.47
C LEU A 297 -18.16 -20.46 12.23
N VAL A 298 -17.02 -20.70 11.58
CA VAL A 298 -16.61 -19.96 10.38
C VAL A 298 -17.62 -20.17 9.25
N GLN A 299 -18.00 -21.42 8.97
CA GLN A 299 -18.97 -21.72 7.92
C GLN A 299 -20.33 -21.06 8.19
N GLU A 300 -20.77 -21.07 9.45
CA GLU A 300 -22.05 -20.47 9.81
C GLU A 300 -22.01 -18.94 9.75
N LEU A 301 -20.91 -18.32 10.17
CA LEU A 301 -20.74 -16.87 10.06
C LEU A 301 -20.57 -16.41 8.61
N ALA A 302 -19.97 -17.25 7.74
CA ALA A 302 -19.85 -16.99 6.32
C ALA A 302 -21.20 -16.89 5.60
N LEU A 303 -22.26 -17.51 6.16
CA LEU A 303 -23.63 -17.39 5.65
C LEU A 303 -24.36 -16.13 6.14
N LEU A 304 -23.74 -15.34 7.03
CA LEU A 304 -24.35 -14.19 7.71
C LEU A 304 -23.63 -12.84 7.43
N PRO A 305 -23.07 -12.56 6.23
CA PRO A 305 -22.27 -11.35 6.00
C PRO A 305 -23.07 -10.04 6.11
N ASN A 306 -24.39 -10.12 5.91
CA ASN A 306 -25.30 -8.97 5.91
C ASN A 306 -26.34 -9.02 7.04
N GLU A 307 -26.15 -9.92 8.00
CA GLU A 307 -27.14 -10.16 9.06
C GLU A 307 -26.99 -9.24 10.26
N LYS A 308 -28.00 -9.24 11.13
CA LYS A 308 -27.99 -8.43 12.35
C LYS A 308 -26.91 -8.93 13.31
N GLN A 309 -26.24 -7.99 13.98
CA GLN A 309 -25.24 -8.29 15.01
C GLN A 309 -25.74 -9.29 16.07
N SER A 310 -27.03 -9.22 16.44
CA SER A 310 -27.64 -10.15 17.40
C SER A 310 -27.64 -11.61 16.94
N GLU A 311 -27.78 -11.86 15.64
CA GLU A 311 -27.83 -13.21 15.07
C GLU A 311 -26.44 -13.85 15.03
N MET A 312 -25.43 -13.08 14.60
CA MET A 312 -24.03 -13.50 14.67
C MET A 312 -23.61 -13.83 16.10
N ILE A 313 -23.99 -12.99 17.07
CA ILE A 313 -23.66 -13.21 18.48
C ILE A 313 -24.35 -14.46 19.01
N ALA A 314 -25.63 -14.67 18.70
CA ALA A 314 -26.34 -15.88 19.09
C ALA A 314 -25.63 -17.14 18.57
N ARG A 315 -25.16 -17.11 17.32
CA ARG A 315 -24.44 -18.22 16.70
C ARG A 315 -23.07 -18.47 17.36
N ILE A 316 -22.32 -17.40 17.63
CA ILE A 316 -21.06 -17.48 18.39
C ILE A 316 -21.28 -18.11 19.77
N GLN A 317 -22.32 -17.68 20.49
CA GLN A 317 -22.63 -18.23 21.80
C GLN A 317 -23.01 -19.72 21.72
N GLU A 318 -23.83 -20.09 20.74
CA GLU A 318 -24.27 -21.47 20.53
C GLU A 318 -23.10 -22.41 20.21
N VAL A 319 -22.28 -22.08 19.20
CA VAL A 319 -21.20 -22.95 18.73
C VAL A 319 -20.05 -23.04 19.73
N LEU A 320 -19.74 -21.94 20.42
CA LEU A 320 -18.67 -21.91 21.42
C LEU A 320 -19.16 -22.40 22.80
N GLY A 321 -20.47 -22.57 23.00
CA GLY A 321 -21.07 -22.97 24.28
C GLY A 321 -20.85 -21.93 25.38
N ILE A 322 -21.03 -20.64 25.05
CA ILE A 322 -20.76 -19.52 25.95
C ILE A 322 -22.08 -18.84 26.32
N ASP A 323 -22.56 -19.21 27.50
CA ASP A 323 -23.82 -18.70 28.04
C ASP A 323 -23.60 -17.43 28.90
N ASP A 324 -22.39 -17.26 29.46
CA ASP A 324 -22.06 -16.26 30.49
C ASP A 324 -20.85 -15.39 30.13
N PHE A 325 -21.08 -14.25 29.46
CA PHE A 325 -20.04 -13.28 29.12
C PHE A 325 -20.26 -11.90 29.76
N VAL A 326 -19.14 -11.25 30.12
CA VAL A 326 -19.07 -9.82 30.43
C VAL A 326 -18.82 -9.02 29.17
N LYS A 327 -17.96 -9.51 28.27
CA LYS A 327 -17.59 -8.82 27.04
C LYS A 327 -17.41 -9.80 25.88
N ILE A 328 -17.93 -9.45 24.71
CA ILE A 328 -17.63 -10.08 23.42
C ILE A 328 -17.24 -8.97 22.43
N GLU A 329 -16.08 -9.13 21.81
CA GLU A 329 -15.65 -8.35 20.65
C GLU A 329 -15.50 -9.28 19.45
N VAL A 330 -16.05 -8.88 18.30
CA VAL A 330 -15.95 -9.61 17.03
C VAL A 330 -15.48 -8.63 15.96
N LYS A 331 -14.47 -9.02 15.19
CA LYS A 331 -14.08 -8.37 13.95
C LYS A 331 -14.05 -9.41 12.85
N ALA A 332 -14.64 -9.12 11.70
CA ALA A 332 -14.59 -9.98 10.53
C ALA A 332 -14.34 -9.17 9.26
N LYS A 333 -13.54 -9.71 8.33
CA LYS A 333 -13.38 -9.24 6.94
C LYS A 333 -13.80 -10.39 6.02
N PHE A 334 -14.63 -10.11 5.02
CA PHE A 334 -15.08 -11.08 4.01
C PHE A 334 -14.33 -10.88 2.70
N PHE A 335 -14.39 -11.87 1.81
CA PHE A 335 -13.76 -11.83 0.49
C PHE A 335 -14.34 -10.74 -0.42
N ASN A 336 -15.61 -10.37 -0.22
CA ASN A 336 -16.26 -9.24 -0.89
C ASN A 336 -15.96 -7.85 -0.27
N GLY A 337 -14.95 -7.74 0.61
CA GLY A 337 -14.58 -6.49 1.26
C GLY A 337 -15.46 -6.07 2.45
N THR A 338 -16.57 -6.78 2.72
CA THR A 338 -17.44 -6.46 3.87
C THR A 338 -16.66 -6.59 5.18
N LYS A 339 -16.76 -5.57 6.04
CA LYS A 339 -16.12 -5.52 7.36
C LYS A 339 -17.17 -5.43 8.46
N ILE A 340 -17.13 -6.35 9.42
CA ILE A 340 -18.02 -6.39 10.58
C ILE A 340 -17.21 -6.10 11.84
N LYS A 341 -17.71 -5.19 12.68
CA LYS A 341 -17.20 -4.94 14.04
C LYS A 341 -18.36 -4.94 15.03
N ILE A 342 -18.30 -5.83 16.01
CA ILE A 342 -19.29 -5.96 17.09
C ILE A 342 -18.56 -5.85 18.43
N GLU A 343 -19.11 -5.07 19.35
CA GLU A 343 -18.62 -4.96 20.72
C GLU A 343 -19.82 -4.91 21.66
N ILE A 344 -19.92 -5.90 22.55
CA ILE A 344 -21.01 -6.02 23.52
C ILE A 344 -20.41 -6.18 24.91
N GLU A 345 -20.87 -5.35 25.85
CA GLU A 345 -20.57 -5.47 27.27
C GLU A 345 -21.87 -5.64 28.07
N ASN A 346 -21.91 -6.68 28.92
CA ASN A 346 -23.03 -6.94 29.82
C ASN A 346 -22.73 -6.37 31.22
N GLU A 347 -23.66 -5.62 31.79
CA GLU A 347 -23.55 -5.13 33.17
C GLU A 347 -23.53 -6.30 34.17
N VAL A 348 -22.42 -6.43 34.90
CA VAL A 348 -22.31 -7.35 36.04
C VAL A 348 -23.07 -6.74 37.22
N LYS A 349 -24.33 -7.13 37.41
CA LYS A 349 -25.04 -6.80 38.67
C LYS A 349 -24.37 -7.57 39.81
N GLU A 350 -23.64 -6.87 40.69
CA GLU A 350 -23.15 -7.45 41.95
C GLU A 350 -24.32 -8.10 42.71
N PRO A 351 -24.18 -9.34 43.22
CA PRO A 351 -25.21 -9.94 44.05
C PRO A 351 -25.37 -9.09 45.31
N ALA A 352 -26.58 -8.59 45.53
CA ALA A 352 -26.92 -7.81 46.72
C ALA A 352 -26.45 -8.55 47.98
N LYS A 353 -25.57 -7.93 48.76
CA LYS A 353 -25.06 -8.47 50.02
C LYS A 353 -26.25 -8.96 50.87
N PRO A 354 -26.25 -10.21 51.36
CA PRO A 354 -27.33 -10.70 52.21
C PRO A 354 -27.40 -9.82 53.48
N LYS A 355 -28.58 -9.23 53.74
CA LYS A 355 -28.86 -8.55 55.00
C LYS A 355 -28.66 -9.55 56.14
N LYS A 356 -27.67 -9.32 57.01
CA LYS A 356 -27.46 -10.13 58.22
C LYS A 356 -28.75 -10.17 59.05
N PRO A 357 -29.16 -11.33 59.60
CA PRO A 357 -30.26 -11.40 60.55
C PRO A 357 -29.89 -10.61 61.81
N LYS A 358 -30.82 -9.79 62.32
CA LYS A 358 -30.71 -9.20 63.67
C LYS A 358 -30.71 -10.34 64.69
N GLN A 359 -29.61 -10.50 65.43
CA GLN A 359 -29.60 -11.28 66.66
C GLN A 359 -30.16 -10.41 67.78
N GLU A 360 -31.16 -10.93 68.48
CA GLU A 360 -31.70 -10.39 69.73
C GLU A 360 -30.65 -10.56 70.85
N GLU A 361 -30.30 -9.48 71.53
CA GLU A 361 -29.48 -9.51 72.74
C GLU A 361 -30.36 -9.82 73.98
N PRO A 362 -29.86 -10.63 74.93
CA PRO A 362 -30.57 -10.91 76.17
C PRO A 362 -30.35 -9.80 77.21
N LYS A 363 -31.32 -9.72 78.12
CA LYS A 363 -31.44 -8.74 79.20
C LYS A 363 -30.59 -9.07 80.45
N ASP A 364 -30.27 -7.98 81.14
CA ASP A 364 -30.05 -7.78 82.60
C ASP A 364 -28.82 -8.43 83.28
N GLU A 365 -27.97 -7.60 83.91
CA GLU A 365 -28.01 -7.30 85.36
C GLU A 365 -26.96 -6.24 85.75
N GLU A 366 -27.25 -5.56 86.86
CA GLU A 366 -26.74 -4.29 87.42
C GLU A 366 -25.29 -4.44 88.00
N HIS A 367 -24.52 -3.44 88.47
CA HIS A 367 -24.77 -2.24 89.28
C HIS A 367 -23.45 -1.42 89.39
N GLU A 368 -23.58 -0.08 89.51
CA GLU A 368 -22.75 0.86 90.31
C GLU A 368 -21.23 1.07 90.01
N HIS A 369 -20.60 2.25 90.10
CA HIS A 369 -20.90 3.53 90.77
C HIS A 369 -19.92 4.61 90.22
N GLU A 370 -20.36 5.88 90.19
CA GLU A 370 -19.59 7.14 90.49
C GLU A 370 -18.29 7.48 89.70
N ASP A 371 -17.95 8.71 89.33
CA ASP A 371 -18.47 10.06 89.53
C ASP A 371 -17.62 11.02 88.65
N GLY A 372 -18.12 12.24 88.39
CA GLY A 372 -17.21 13.41 88.29
C GLY A 372 -17.03 14.14 86.96
N LYS A 373 -17.75 15.28 86.89
CA LYS A 373 -17.37 16.62 86.34
C LYS A 373 -17.50 16.87 84.83
N GLN A 374 -18.48 17.71 84.44
CA GLN A 374 -18.43 19.20 84.32
C GLN A 374 -17.50 19.63 83.18
N GLU A 375 -17.83 20.52 82.24
CA GLU A 375 -18.90 21.51 82.11
C GLU A 375 -18.80 22.08 80.66
N GLU A 376 -19.94 22.51 80.10
CA GLU A 376 -20.14 23.74 79.29
C GLU A 376 -19.29 23.98 78.01
N LYS A 377 -19.79 24.55 76.91
CA LYS A 377 -21.12 25.05 76.47
C LYS A 377 -20.99 25.55 75.02
N GLU A 378 -22.13 25.54 74.34
CA GLU A 378 -22.67 26.57 73.41
C GLU A 378 -21.91 26.88 72.10
N GLN A 379 -22.54 26.61 70.94
CA GLN A 379 -23.43 27.52 70.14
C GLN A 379 -22.60 28.60 69.41
N GLN A 380 -22.83 29.03 68.16
CA GLN A 380 -23.99 29.05 67.26
C GLN A 380 -23.54 29.70 65.93
N HIS A 381 -24.48 29.76 64.97
CA HIS A 381 -24.58 30.60 63.76
C HIS A 381 -23.86 30.11 62.47
N GLU A 382 -24.55 29.85 61.35
CA GLU A 382 -25.33 30.77 60.47
C GLU A 382 -24.43 31.90 59.94
N ASP A 383 -24.43 32.33 58.67
CA ASP A 383 -25.17 32.03 57.46
C ASP A 383 -24.42 32.77 56.31
N GLU A 384 -24.92 32.64 55.08
CA GLU A 384 -24.85 33.62 53.98
C GLU A 384 -23.68 33.67 52.95
N GLN A 385 -24.12 33.52 51.68
CA GLN A 385 -23.83 34.33 50.47
C GLN A 385 -22.42 34.16 49.81
N GLN A 386 -22.20 34.26 48.50
CA GLN A 386 -22.95 34.65 47.29
C GLN A 386 -22.07 34.36 46.04
N GLU A 387 -22.70 34.37 44.85
CA GLU A 387 -22.21 34.86 43.53
C GLU A 387 -21.01 34.17 42.84
N GLU A 388 -21.15 33.62 41.61
CA GLU A 388 -21.37 34.18 40.25
C GLU A 388 -20.07 34.38 39.43
N HIS A 389 -20.24 34.28 38.09
CA HIS A 389 -19.31 34.45 36.96
C HIS A 389 -18.43 33.23 36.55
N GLU A 390 -18.70 32.60 35.41
CA GLU A 390 -18.40 33.00 34.00
C GLU A 390 -16.90 32.96 33.67
N GLU A 391 -16.49 31.99 32.85
CA GLU A 391 -16.20 32.15 31.41
C GLU A 391 -16.21 30.80 30.68
#